data_AF-M1A7C1-F1
#
_entry.id   AF-M1A7C1-F1
#
_cell.length_a   1.000
_cell.length_b   1.000
_cell.length_c   1.000
_cell.angle_alpha   90.00
_cell.angle_beta   90.00
_cell.angle_gamma   90.00
#
_symmetry.space_group_name_H-M   'P 1'
#
loop_
_entity.id
_entity.type
_entity.pdbx_description
1 polymer ?
#
loop_
_entity_poly.entity_id
_entity_poly.type
_entity_poly.pdbx_seq_one_letter_code
_entity_poly.pdbx_strand_id
1 'polypeptide(L)'
;MSGMWKTSAERFFMWIGGFRPSELLKVLTPHPELLTEQQLREVCNLRQSCQQAEDALSQGMVKLHQILGEAVAAGRLGEGNYSLPQMGPAIEKLEALVRFVNQADHLRQETLQQMSRILNTHQAAQGLLALGEYFEQLRVLSSHWATRLHEPA
;
A
#
# COMPACT_ATOMS: atom_id res chain seq x y z
N MET A 1 -13.52 16.00 -8.98
CA MET A 1 -12.85 14.89 -9.69
C MET A 1 -11.50 14.61 -9.04
N SER A 2 -11.46 13.85 -7.95
CA SER A 2 -10.20 13.38 -7.36
C SER A 2 -10.19 11.85 -7.39
N GLY A 3 -9.05 11.26 -7.78
CA GLY A 3 -8.87 9.79 -7.79
C GLY A 3 -8.88 9.09 -9.16
N MET A 4 -8.95 9.82 -10.28
CA MET A 4 -8.96 9.22 -11.64
C MET A 4 -7.58 8.76 -12.16
N TRP A 5 -6.52 8.81 -11.36
CA TRP A 5 -5.17 8.47 -11.83
C TRP A 5 -4.89 6.96 -11.83
N LYS A 6 -5.77 6.15 -11.22
CA LYS A 6 -5.70 4.68 -11.20
C LYS A 6 -7.08 4.06 -11.32
N THR A 7 -7.18 2.93 -12.01
CA THR A 7 -8.46 2.22 -12.19
C THR A 7 -8.99 1.67 -10.86
N SER A 8 -10.27 1.30 -10.80
CA SER A 8 -10.84 0.62 -9.63
C SER A 8 -10.14 -0.71 -9.31
N ALA A 9 -9.67 -1.42 -10.33
CA ALA A 9 -8.90 -2.65 -10.16
C ALA A 9 -7.51 -2.36 -9.57
N GLU A 10 -6.77 -1.38 -10.09
CA GLU A 10 -5.47 -0.98 -9.52
C GLU A 10 -5.58 -0.50 -8.07
N ARG A 11 -6.69 0.18 -7.71
CA ARG A 11 -6.98 0.57 -6.32
C ARG A 11 -7.18 -0.62 -5.39
N PHE A 12 -7.70 -1.74 -5.89
CA PHE A 12 -7.89 -2.95 -5.09
C PHE A 12 -6.56 -3.57 -4.64
N PHE A 13 -5.51 -3.41 -5.44
CA PHE A 13 -4.16 -3.88 -5.14
C PHE A 13 -3.32 -2.88 -4.35
N MET A 14 -3.87 -1.70 -4.07
CA MET A 14 -3.18 -0.69 -3.26
C MET A 14 -3.47 -0.83 -1.77
N TRP A 15 -2.47 -0.52 -0.98
CA TRP A 15 -2.47 -0.46 0.47
C TRP A 15 -1.87 0.86 0.93
N ILE A 16 -2.59 1.61 1.77
CA ILE A 16 -2.20 2.90 2.38
C ILE A 16 -1.33 3.76 1.43
N GLY A 17 -1.90 4.15 0.29
CA GLY A 17 -1.23 5.04 -0.69
C GLY A 17 -0.28 4.38 -1.69
N GLY A 18 0.00 3.07 -1.58
CA GLY A 18 0.99 2.39 -2.45
C GLY A 18 0.82 0.87 -2.51
N PHE A 19 1.90 0.14 -2.79
CA PHE A 19 1.90 -1.33 -2.77
C PHE A 19 2.06 -1.89 -1.36
N ARG A 20 1.71 -3.17 -1.14
CA ARG A 20 2.07 -3.92 0.07
C ARG A 20 3.47 -4.54 -0.06
N PRO A 21 4.42 -4.21 0.83
CA PRO A 21 5.75 -4.80 0.82
C PRO A 21 5.77 -6.34 0.86
N SER A 22 4.88 -6.98 1.62
CA SER A 22 4.77 -8.44 1.72
C SER A 22 4.38 -9.09 0.39
N GLU A 23 3.44 -8.49 -0.35
CA GLU A 23 3.03 -8.95 -1.68
C GLU A 23 4.15 -8.74 -2.70
N LEU A 24 4.87 -7.62 -2.63
CA LEU A 24 6.06 -7.37 -3.46
C LEU A 24 7.09 -8.50 -3.27
N LEU A 25 7.36 -8.89 -2.02
CA LEU A 25 8.31 -9.97 -1.73
C LEU A 25 7.83 -11.34 -2.22
N LYS A 26 6.51 -11.56 -2.36
CA LYS A 26 5.98 -12.80 -2.95
C LYS A 26 6.35 -12.93 -4.43
N VAL A 27 6.36 -11.83 -5.19
CA VAL A 27 6.70 -11.81 -6.63
C VAL A 27 8.15 -12.23 -6.89
N LEU A 28 9.03 -12.16 -5.88
CA LEU A 28 10.43 -12.58 -5.98
C LEU A 28 10.64 -14.08 -5.74
N THR A 29 9.69 -14.73 -5.05
CA THR A 29 9.74 -16.17 -4.70
C THR A 29 9.75 -17.14 -5.90
N PRO A 30 9.08 -16.87 -7.05
CA PRO A 30 9.04 -17.78 -8.20
C PRO A 30 10.36 -17.92 -8.96
N HIS A 31 11.43 -17.23 -8.54
CA HIS A 31 12.78 -17.36 -9.11
C HIS A 31 13.75 -18.12 -8.16
N PRO A 32 13.36 -19.29 -7.59
CA PRO A 32 14.12 -19.97 -6.55
C PRO A 32 15.46 -20.53 -7.06
N GLU A 33 15.58 -20.79 -8.37
CA GLU A 33 16.82 -21.26 -9.00
C GLU A 33 17.98 -20.26 -8.85
N LEU A 34 17.67 -19.00 -8.53
CA LEU A 34 18.63 -17.90 -8.43
C LEU A 34 18.98 -17.54 -6.98
N LEU A 35 18.26 -18.04 -5.97
CA LEU A 35 18.47 -17.67 -4.56
C LEU A 35 19.05 -18.84 -3.76
N THR A 36 20.01 -18.54 -2.89
CA THR A 36 20.51 -19.53 -1.94
C THR A 36 19.44 -19.84 -0.88
N GLU A 37 19.50 -21.03 -0.28
CA GLU A 37 18.64 -21.42 0.85
C GLU A 37 18.66 -20.42 2.02
N GLN A 38 19.80 -19.78 2.24
CA GLN A 38 19.92 -18.73 3.26
C GLN A 38 19.13 -17.48 2.84
N GLN A 39 19.32 -17.00 1.61
CA GLN A 39 18.59 -15.84 1.11
C GLN A 39 17.07 -16.09 1.10
N LEU A 40 16.63 -17.29 0.75
CA LEU A 40 15.21 -17.64 0.77
C LEU A 40 14.61 -17.56 2.18
N ARG A 41 15.34 -18.04 3.20
CA ARG A 41 14.95 -17.89 4.61
C ARG A 41 14.91 -16.42 5.03
N GLU A 42 15.91 -15.62 4.66
CA GLU A 42 15.96 -14.20 4.98
C GLU A 42 14.81 -13.41 4.31
N VAL A 43 14.50 -13.70 3.04
CA VAL A 43 13.34 -13.12 2.33
C VAL A 43 12.02 -13.53 3.01
N CYS A 44 11.88 -14.80 3.42
CA CYS A 44 10.70 -15.26 4.15
C CYS A 44 10.53 -14.53 5.49
N ASN A 45 11.62 -14.35 6.25
CA ASN A 45 11.60 -13.62 7.51
C ASN A 45 11.24 -12.14 7.31
N LEU A 46 11.84 -11.50 6.30
CA LEU A 46 11.53 -10.12 5.94
C LEU A 46 10.05 -9.98 5.55
N ARG A 47 9.52 -10.90 4.74
CA ARG A 47 8.10 -10.93 4.36
C ARG A 47 7.19 -11.04 5.58
N GLN A 48 7.49 -11.94 6.51
CA GLN A 48 6.70 -12.12 7.73
C GLN A 48 6.72 -10.86 8.60
N SER A 49 7.89 -10.23 8.76
CA SER A 49 8.02 -8.97 9.50
C SER A 49 7.21 -7.84 8.83
N CYS A 50 7.29 -7.72 7.50
CA CYS A 50 6.48 -6.76 6.74
C CYS A 50 4.99 -7.00 6.95
N GLN A 51 4.52 -8.25 6.87
CA GLN A 51 3.11 -8.59 7.08
C GLN A 51 2.62 -8.14 8.46
N GLN A 52 3.41 -8.37 9.51
CA GLN A 52 3.04 -7.94 10.87
C GLN A 52 2.91 -6.41 10.98
N ALA A 53 3.86 -5.67 10.40
CA ALA A 53 3.81 -4.22 10.37
C ALA A 53 2.63 -3.70 9.53
N GLU A 54 2.36 -4.34 8.39
CA GLU A 54 1.24 -4.03 7.51
C GLU A 54 -0.11 -4.24 8.22
N ASP A 55 -0.26 -5.34 8.95
CA ASP A 55 -1.47 -5.66 9.70
C ASP A 55 -1.69 -4.64 10.83
N ALA A 56 -0.63 -4.29 11.56
CA ALA A 56 -0.70 -3.27 12.62
C ALA A 56 -1.12 -1.90 12.07
N LEU A 57 -0.52 -1.46 10.95
CA LEU A 57 -0.87 -0.21 10.28
C LEU A 57 -2.29 -0.23 9.72
N SER A 58 -2.71 -1.36 9.13
CA SER A 58 -4.08 -1.53 8.60
C SER A 58 -5.12 -1.45 9.71
N GLN A 59 -4.88 -2.13 10.82
CA GLN A 59 -5.76 -2.06 11.99
C GLN A 59 -5.82 -0.64 12.58
N GLY A 60 -4.67 0.04 12.66
CA GLY A 60 -4.60 1.44 13.06
C GLY A 60 -5.42 2.35 12.16
N MET A 61 -5.35 2.15 10.83
CA MET A 61 -6.14 2.91 9.86
C MET A 61 -7.63 2.64 9.98
N VAL A 62 -8.05 1.39 10.21
CA VAL A 62 -9.47 1.07 10.44
C VAL A 62 -9.99 1.81 11.68
N LYS A 63 -9.24 1.78 12.79
CA LYS A 63 -9.60 2.53 14.01
C LYS A 63 -9.67 4.04 13.75
N LEU A 64 -8.72 4.59 13.01
CA LEU A 64 -8.74 6.00 12.64
C LEU A 64 -9.98 6.34 11.81
N HIS A 65 -10.31 5.54 10.78
CA HIS A 65 -11.54 5.74 9.99
C HIS A 65 -12.81 5.66 10.83
N GLN A 66 -12.88 4.76 11.81
CA GLN A 66 -14.01 4.70 12.73
C GLN A 66 -14.13 5.99 13.57
N ILE A 67 -13.03 6.43 14.18
CA ILE A 67 -13.01 7.68 14.97
C ILE A 67 -13.41 8.89 14.11
N LEU A 68 -12.97 8.91 12.85
CA LEU A 68 -13.35 9.95 11.88
C LEU A 68 -14.85 9.88 11.58
N GLY A 69 -15.39 8.70 11.28
CA GLY A 69 -16.81 8.49 11.03
C GLY A 69 -17.68 8.95 12.20
N GLU A 70 -17.30 8.60 13.42
CA GLU A 70 -17.98 9.05 14.65
C GLU A 70 -17.90 10.58 14.84
N ALA A 71 -16.77 11.20 14.51
CA ALA A 71 -16.62 12.66 14.58
C ALA A 71 -17.48 13.38 13.52
N VAL A 72 -17.60 12.82 12.31
CA VAL A 72 -18.49 13.35 11.26
C VAL A 72 -19.94 13.19 11.68
N ALA A 73 -20.35 12.01 12.12
CA ALA A 73 -21.71 11.72 12.56
C ALA A 73 -22.14 12.62 13.74
N ALA A 74 -21.21 12.96 14.64
CA ALA A 74 -21.44 13.87 15.74
C ALA A 74 -21.48 15.37 15.35
N GLY A 75 -21.43 15.71 14.06
CA GLY A 75 -21.43 17.09 13.56
C GLY A 75 -20.16 17.88 13.91
N ARG A 76 -19.12 17.23 14.46
CA ARG A 76 -17.87 17.88 14.86
C ARG A 76 -16.97 18.24 13.68
N LEU A 77 -17.34 17.80 12.47
CA LEU A 77 -16.62 18.03 11.21
C LEU A 77 -17.42 18.84 10.18
N GLY A 78 -18.65 19.29 10.49
CA GLY A 78 -19.34 20.27 9.63
C GLY A 78 -20.77 20.61 10.02
N GLU A 79 -21.02 21.90 10.28
CA GLU A 79 -22.02 22.74 9.60
C GLU A 79 -21.84 24.23 9.98
N GLY A 80 -21.58 25.08 8.97
CA GLY A 80 -22.06 26.48 8.97
C GLY A 80 -21.18 27.62 9.47
N ASN A 81 -20.09 27.39 10.22
CA ASN A 81 -19.24 28.51 10.65
C ASN A 81 -17.76 28.13 10.63
N TYR A 82 -17.00 28.66 9.67
CA TYR A 82 -15.52 28.60 9.60
C TYR A 82 -14.88 29.47 10.69
N SER A 83 -15.32 29.34 11.93
CA SER A 83 -14.63 29.94 13.06
C SER A 83 -13.38 29.09 13.35
N LEU A 84 -12.24 29.76 13.53
CA LEU A 84 -10.94 29.20 13.89
C LEU A 84 -10.98 28.05 14.94
N PRO A 85 -11.91 28.02 15.94
CA PRO A 85 -11.99 26.94 16.93
C PRO A 85 -12.40 25.55 16.38
N GLN A 86 -13.19 25.47 15.30
CA GLN A 86 -13.62 24.17 14.74
C GLN A 86 -12.56 23.49 13.85
N MET A 87 -11.51 24.23 13.47
CA MET A 87 -10.49 23.75 12.54
C MET A 87 -9.46 22.83 13.22
N GLY A 88 -9.19 23.02 14.53
CA GLY A 88 -8.22 22.24 15.30
C GLY A 88 -8.44 20.73 15.24
N PRO A 89 -9.64 20.22 15.59
CA PRO A 89 -9.94 18.79 15.54
C PRO A 89 -9.79 18.22 14.12
N ALA A 90 -10.21 18.93 13.09
CA ALA A 90 -10.08 18.48 11.70
C ALA A 90 -8.61 18.40 11.23
N ILE A 91 -7.78 19.35 11.66
CA ILE A 91 -6.33 19.35 11.37
C ILE A 91 -5.64 18.18 12.06
N GLU A 92 -5.90 17.93 13.34
CA GLU A 92 -5.33 16.78 14.06
C GLU A 92 -5.67 15.44 13.39
N LYS A 93 -6.89 15.34 12.86
CA LYS A 93 -7.34 14.17 12.09
C LYS A 93 -6.60 14.01 10.76
N LEU A 94 -6.39 15.11 10.02
CA LEU A 94 -5.61 15.08 8.79
C LEU A 94 -4.15 14.69 9.06
N GLU A 95 -3.55 15.24 10.12
CA GLU A 95 -2.20 14.86 10.55
C GLU A 95 -2.11 13.36 10.86
N ALA A 96 -3.12 12.79 11.52
CA ALA A 96 -3.16 11.35 11.79
C ALA A 96 -3.15 10.53 10.49
N LEU A 97 -3.93 10.92 9.48
CA LEU A 97 -3.92 10.25 8.17
C LEU A 97 -2.55 10.36 7.49
N VAL A 98 -1.95 11.55 7.48
CA VAL A 98 -0.61 11.78 6.91
C VAL A 98 0.44 10.90 7.62
N ARG A 99 0.36 10.75 8.95
CA ARG A 99 1.26 9.89 9.71
C ARG A 99 1.19 8.43 9.26
N PHE A 100 0.00 7.88 9.00
CA PHE A 100 -0.12 6.50 8.50
C PHE A 100 0.43 6.34 7.09
N VAL A 101 0.22 7.31 6.20
CA VAL A 101 0.81 7.29 4.86
C VAL A 101 2.34 7.30 4.95
N ASN A 102 2.90 8.19 5.77
CA ASN A 102 4.35 8.26 5.99
C ASN A 102 4.92 6.97 6.60
N GLN A 103 4.22 6.35 7.55
CA GLN A 103 4.63 5.07 8.13
C GLN A 103 4.60 3.93 7.09
N ALA A 104 3.59 3.92 6.23
CA ALA A 104 3.52 2.94 5.15
C ALA A 104 4.62 3.16 4.10
N ASP A 105 4.93 4.42 3.76
CA ASP A 105 6.05 4.75 2.86
C ASP A 105 7.40 4.36 3.46
N HIS A 106 7.60 4.64 4.75
CA HIS A 106 8.81 4.22 5.46
C HIS A 106 8.96 2.69 5.45
N LEU A 107 7.89 1.94 5.70
CA LEU A 107 7.91 0.48 5.64
C LEU A 107 8.33 0.00 4.24
N ARG A 108 7.76 0.57 3.17
CA ARG A 108 8.16 0.22 1.79
C ARG A 108 9.64 0.47 1.53
N GLN A 109 10.14 1.63 1.96
CA GLN A 109 11.55 1.98 1.80
C GLN A 109 12.46 1.00 2.55
N GLU A 110 12.17 0.73 3.82
CA GLU A 110 12.93 -0.23 4.64
C GLU A 110 12.92 -1.62 4.01
N THR A 111 11.75 -2.10 3.54
CA THR A 111 11.67 -3.41 2.88
C THR A 111 12.57 -3.48 1.66
N LEU A 112 12.56 -2.45 0.79
CA LEU A 112 13.42 -2.42 -0.41
C LEU A 112 14.90 -2.37 -0.04
N GLN A 113 15.27 -1.62 0.99
CA GLN A 113 16.65 -1.57 1.48
C GLN A 113 17.10 -2.92 2.03
N GLN A 114 16.31 -3.55 2.91
CA GLN A 114 16.65 -4.87 3.46
C GLN A 114 16.71 -5.93 2.36
N MET A 115 15.79 -5.89 1.40
CA MET A 115 15.82 -6.78 0.24
C MET A 115 17.13 -6.63 -0.55
N SER A 116 17.58 -5.40 -0.79
CA SER A 116 18.86 -5.16 -1.49
C SER A 116 20.11 -5.61 -0.71
N ARG A 117 20.00 -5.80 0.62
CA ARG A 117 21.07 -6.38 1.45
C ARG A 117 21.09 -7.89 1.40
N ILE A 118 19.92 -8.52 1.26
CA ILE A 118 19.77 -9.97 1.13
C ILE A 118 20.18 -10.43 -0.27
N LEU A 119 19.80 -9.67 -1.30
CA LEU A 119 20.04 -9.99 -2.70
C LEU A 119 21.37 -9.39 -3.21
N ASN A 120 22.05 -10.09 -4.11
CA ASN A 120 23.13 -9.48 -4.89
C ASN A 120 22.58 -8.59 -6.01
N THR A 121 23.44 -7.78 -6.63
CA THR A 121 23.04 -6.82 -7.67
C THR A 121 22.30 -7.47 -8.84
N HIS A 122 22.71 -8.68 -9.25
CA HIS A 122 22.07 -9.41 -10.34
C HIS A 122 20.67 -9.90 -9.96
N GLN A 123 20.54 -10.52 -8.78
CA GLN A 123 19.25 -10.97 -8.23
C GLN A 123 18.29 -9.80 -8.02
N ALA A 124 18.80 -8.66 -7.52
CA ALA A 124 18.01 -7.45 -7.34
C ALA A 124 17.51 -6.90 -8.68
N ALA A 125 18.37 -6.86 -9.71
CA ALA A 125 17.98 -6.43 -11.06
C ALA A 125 16.90 -7.34 -11.65
N GLN A 126 17.05 -8.66 -11.54
CA GLN A 126 16.03 -9.63 -11.97
C GLN A 126 14.73 -9.48 -11.18
N GLY A 127 14.82 -9.26 -9.87
CA GLY A 127 13.66 -9.00 -9.03
C GLY A 127 12.89 -7.76 -9.46
N LEU A 128 13.60 -6.67 -9.80
CA LEU A 128 12.97 -5.45 -10.32
C LEU A 128 12.31 -5.66 -11.69
N LEU A 129 12.90 -6.47 -12.57
CA LEU A 129 12.28 -6.86 -13.85
C LEU A 129 10.98 -7.63 -13.62
N ALA A 130 11.01 -8.66 -12.77
CA ALA A 130 9.82 -9.45 -12.42
C ALA A 130 8.70 -8.58 -11.82
N LEU A 131 9.07 -7.57 -11.02
CA LEU A 131 8.10 -6.61 -10.50
C LEU A 131 7.51 -5.73 -11.61
N GLY A 132 8.32 -5.28 -12.56
CA GLY A 132 7.85 -4.55 -13.74
C GLY A 132 6.80 -5.33 -14.53
N GLU A 133 7.10 -6.60 -14.83
CA GLU A 133 6.21 -7.52 -15.53
C GLU A 133 4.91 -7.76 -14.75
N TYR A 134 4.99 -7.94 -13.43
CA TYR A 134 3.81 -8.08 -12.58
C TYR A 134 2.90 -6.85 -12.65
N PHE A 135 3.46 -5.64 -12.55
CA PHE A 135 2.67 -4.41 -12.65
C PHE A 135 2.09 -4.20 -14.05
N GLU A 136 2.79 -4.61 -15.09
CA GLU A 136 2.27 -4.59 -16.46
C GLU A 136 1.07 -5.54 -16.61
N GLN A 137 1.20 -6.79 -16.14
CA GLN A 137 0.10 -7.76 -16.12
C GLN A 137 -1.10 -7.24 -15.34
N LEU A 138 -0.85 -6.60 -14.18
CA LEU A 138 -1.90 -6.00 -13.37
C LEU A 138 -2.66 -4.91 -14.12
N ARG A 139 -1.94 -4.05 -14.85
CA ARG A 139 -2.52 -2.99 -15.69
C ARG A 139 -3.36 -3.57 -16.83
N VAL A 140 -2.83 -4.60 -17.50
CA VAL A 140 -3.55 -5.30 -18.58
C VAL A 140 -4.83 -5.93 -18.03
N LEU A 141 -4.77 -6.68 -16.93
CA LEU A 141 -5.97 -7.24 -16.32
C LEU A 141 -6.97 -6.14 -15.94
N SER A 142 -6.50 -5.08 -15.32
CA SER A 142 -7.30 -3.92 -14.96
C SER A 142 -8.02 -3.31 -16.17
N SER A 143 -7.35 -3.15 -17.33
CA SER A 143 -7.97 -2.60 -18.52
C SER A 143 -9.07 -3.53 -19.06
N HIS A 144 -8.85 -4.84 -19.06
CA HIS A 144 -9.86 -5.82 -19.46
C HIS A 144 -11.09 -5.84 -18.53
N TRP A 145 -10.89 -5.62 -17.22
CA TRP A 145 -12.01 -5.46 -16.28
C TRP A 145 -12.79 -4.17 -16.56
N ALA A 146 -12.10 -3.08 -16.91
CA ALA A 146 -12.75 -1.81 -17.25
C ALA A 146 -13.57 -1.91 -18.54
N THR A 147 -13.09 -2.62 -19.57
CA THR A 147 -13.82 -2.78 -20.84
C THR A 147 -15.08 -3.65 -20.69
N ARG A 148 -15.03 -4.71 -19.88
CA ARG A 148 -16.22 -5.56 -19.61
C ARG A 148 -17.36 -4.84 -18.89
N LEU A 149 -17.05 -3.84 -18.07
CA LEU A 149 -18.07 -3.02 -17.40
C LEU A 149 -18.71 -1.98 -18.33
N HIS A 150 -18.17 -1.79 -19.54
CA HIS A 150 -18.59 -0.74 -20.47
C HIS A 150 -19.31 -1.28 -21.73
N GLU A 151 -19.52 -2.60 -21.83
CA GLU A 151 -20.39 -3.18 -22.86
C GLU A 151 -21.86 -2.88 -22.53
N PRO A 152 -22.61 -2.18 -23.42
CA PRO A 152 -24.04 -1.98 -23.23
C PRO A 152 -24.79 -3.30 -23.41
N ALA A 153 -25.76 -3.56 -22.53
CA ALA A 153 -26.67 -4.69 -22.60
C ALA A 153 -27.57 -4.65 -23.84
#